data_AF-B9EPT1-F1
#
_entry.id   AF-B9EPT1-F1
#
_cell.length_a   1.000
_cell.length_b   1.000
_cell.length_c   1.000
_cell.angle_alpha   90.00
_cell.angle_beta   90.00
_cell.angle_gamma   90.00
#
_symmetry.space_group_name_H-M   'P 1'
#
loop_
_entity.id
_entity.type
_entity.pdbx_description
1 polymer ?
#
loop_
_entity_poly.entity_id
_entity_poly.type
_entity_poly.pdbx_seq_one_letter_code
_entity_poly.pdbx_strand_id
1 'polypeptide(L)'
;MAGAKQAKKIQKAPLKMSASDNKKKNKKALKHARQPRNLIESTPKAFTVGKAILPKRDLTRYVKWPKYIRIQRQEKILLQRLRIPPSVNQFAHTLDKQTTIKLFSLMHKYRPETKVQKKLRLLNAAKQHVEGQKPKKSGKTHVYRIWLETCDQTY
;
A
#
# COMPACT_ATOMS: atom_id res chain seq x y z
N MET A 1 -52.78 61.22 9.98
CA MET A 1 -54.04 61.18 10.76
C MET A 1 -54.58 59.75 10.73
N ALA A 2 -54.79 59.17 11.92
CA ALA A 2 -55.47 57.91 12.23
C ALA A 2 -54.90 56.60 11.62
N GLY A 3 -54.80 55.47 12.31
CA GLY A 3 -55.21 55.06 13.64
C GLY A 3 -54.92 53.56 13.81
N ALA A 4 -54.71 53.15 15.06
CA ALA A 4 -54.24 51.84 15.50
C ALA A 4 -55.11 50.63 15.06
N LYS A 5 -54.54 49.42 15.15
CA LYS A 5 -54.96 48.37 16.13
C LYS A 5 -54.12 47.09 16.07
N GLN A 6 -53.25 46.97 17.08
CA GLN A 6 -52.94 45.79 17.92
C GLN A 6 -53.03 44.38 17.31
N ALA A 7 -51.87 43.72 17.25
CA ALA A 7 -51.74 42.27 17.15
C ALA A 7 -51.73 41.61 18.56
N LYS A 8 -52.57 40.57 18.77
CA LYS A 8 -52.27 39.46 19.69
C LYS A 8 -53.24 38.27 19.53
N LYS A 9 -52.63 37.07 19.46
CA LYS A 9 -53.14 35.72 19.82
C LYS A 9 -54.09 35.08 18.78
N ILE A 10 -53.94 33.82 18.34
CA ILE A 10 -53.96 32.53 19.08
C ILE A 10 -53.33 31.41 18.22
N GLN A 11 -52.58 30.50 18.84
CA GLN A 11 -52.11 29.23 18.25
C GLN A 11 -53.27 28.24 18.07
N LYS A 12 -53.37 27.55 16.93
CA LYS A 12 -54.17 26.32 16.77
C LYS A 12 -53.32 25.22 16.14
N ALA A 13 -53.22 24.10 16.85
CA ALA A 13 -52.58 22.86 16.40
C ALA A 13 -53.38 22.20 15.26
N PRO A 14 -52.74 21.57 14.26
CA PRO A 14 -53.44 20.80 13.25
C PRO A 14 -53.82 19.40 13.75
N LEU A 15 -55.08 19.07 13.51
CA LEU A 15 -55.83 17.87 13.88
C LEU A 15 -55.26 16.57 13.25
N LYS A 16 -55.38 15.47 13.99
CA LYS A 16 -55.12 14.10 13.54
C LYS A 16 -55.98 13.78 12.30
N MET A 17 -55.34 13.39 11.19
CA MET A 17 -56.04 12.90 10.00
C MET A 17 -56.45 11.42 10.13
N SER A 18 -57.63 11.14 9.61
CA SER A 18 -58.44 9.93 9.78
C SER A 18 -58.09 8.79 8.82
N ALA A 19 -58.53 7.58 9.19
CA ALA A 19 -58.18 6.28 8.61
C ALA A 19 -58.70 5.99 7.17
N SER A 20 -59.11 7.00 6.40
CA SER A 20 -59.72 6.78 5.07
C SER A 20 -58.73 6.63 3.92
N ASP A 21 -57.46 7.02 4.08
CA ASP A 21 -56.45 6.95 3.01
C ASP A 21 -55.84 5.55 2.80
N ASN A 22 -56.09 4.61 3.72
CA ASN A 22 -55.51 3.26 3.64
C ASN A 22 -56.24 2.34 2.65
N LYS A 23 -57.44 2.70 2.17
CA LYS A 23 -58.26 1.82 1.33
C LYS A 23 -57.84 1.83 -0.16
N LYS A 24 -57.12 2.86 -0.62
CA LYS A 24 -56.77 3.02 -2.05
C LYS A 24 -55.43 2.36 -2.45
N LYS A 25 -54.54 2.06 -1.49
CA LYS A 25 -53.28 1.33 -1.76
C LYS A 25 -53.47 -0.19 -1.92
N ASN A 26 -54.49 -0.78 -1.28
CA ASN A 26 -54.67 -2.24 -1.28
C ASN A 26 -55.18 -2.84 -2.61
N LYS A 27 -55.67 -2.04 -3.56
CA LYS A 27 -56.13 -2.53 -4.88
C LYS A 27 -55.01 -2.76 -5.90
N LYS A 28 -53.78 -2.26 -5.67
CA LYS A 28 -52.62 -2.53 -6.54
C LYS A 28 -51.92 -3.86 -6.23
N ALA A 29 -52.13 -4.42 -5.04
CA ALA A 29 -51.56 -5.70 -4.64
C ALA A 29 -52.26 -6.91 -5.30
N LEU A 30 -53.55 -6.79 -5.62
CA LEU A 30 -54.35 -7.93 -6.12
C LEU A 30 -54.18 -8.24 -7.62
N LYS A 31 -53.54 -7.34 -8.40
CA LYS A 31 -53.38 -7.51 -9.87
C LYS A 31 -52.08 -8.20 -10.31
N HIS A 32 -51.17 -8.53 -9.39
CA HIS A 32 -49.91 -9.23 -9.71
C HIS A 32 -49.99 -10.75 -9.52
N ALA A 33 -51.16 -11.30 -9.17
CA ALA A 33 -51.36 -12.72 -8.89
C ALA A 33 -51.42 -13.64 -10.14
N ARG A 34 -51.05 -13.14 -11.33
CA ARG A 34 -51.08 -13.89 -12.60
C ARG A 34 -49.78 -13.79 -13.41
N GLN A 35 -48.67 -13.38 -12.80
CA GLN A 35 -47.35 -13.58 -13.38
C GLN A 35 -46.79 -14.88 -12.80
N PRO A 36 -46.15 -15.77 -13.59
CA PRO A 36 -45.49 -16.93 -13.02
C PRO A 36 -44.55 -16.41 -11.94
N ARG A 37 -44.63 -16.95 -10.71
CA ARG A 37 -43.65 -16.62 -9.66
C ARG A 37 -42.28 -16.82 -10.29
N ASN A 38 -41.49 -15.76 -10.42
CA ASN A 38 -40.10 -15.90 -10.82
C ASN A 38 -39.47 -16.87 -9.81
N LEU A 39 -39.00 -18.04 -10.26
CA LEU A 39 -38.43 -19.10 -9.42
C LEU A 39 -37.22 -18.63 -8.57
N ILE A 40 -36.74 -17.41 -8.81
CA ILE A 40 -35.61 -16.77 -8.14
C ILE A 40 -36.17 -15.75 -7.13
N GLU A 41 -36.24 -16.16 -5.86
CA GLU A 41 -36.63 -15.29 -4.73
C GLU A 41 -35.39 -14.71 -4.03
N SER A 42 -35.46 -13.45 -3.58
CA SER A 42 -34.38 -12.82 -2.80
C SER A 42 -34.38 -13.35 -1.36
N THR A 43 -33.27 -13.92 -0.91
CA THR A 43 -33.09 -14.46 0.45
C THR A 43 -31.96 -13.75 1.19
N PRO A 44 -32.16 -12.49 1.63
CA PRO A 44 -31.13 -11.75 2.33
C PRO A 44 -30.83 -12.40 3.69
N LYS A 45 -29.56 -12.71 3.96
CA LYS A 45 -29.11 -13.22 5.25
C LYS A 45 -28.77 -12.07 6.18
N ALA A 46 -29.19 -12.17 7.44
CA ALA A 46 -28.83 -11.20 8.47
C ALA A 46 -27.52 -11.62 9.15
N PHE A 47 -26.43 -10.88 8.93
CA PHE A 47 -25.11 -11.15 9.51
C PHE A 47 -24.89 -10.45 10.87
N THR A 48 -25.97 -10.04 11.54
CA THR A 48 -25.89 -9.59 12.94
C THR A 48 -25.56 -10.76 13.85
N VAL A 49 -24.99 -10.47 15.02
CA VAL A 49 -24.60 -11.49 16.01
C VAL A 49 -25.74 -12.48 16.26
N GLY A 50 -25.44 -13.79 16.19
CA GLY A 50 -26.39 -14.86 16.52
C GLY A 50 -27.44 -15.21 15.46
N LYS A 51 -27.45 -14.58 14.28
CA LYS A 51 -28.43 -14.89 13.22
C LYS A 51 -27.92 -15.86 12.16
N ALA A 52 -27.17 -15.37 11.17
CA ALA A 52 -26.60 -16.19 10.11
C ALA A 52 -25.08 -16.33 10.25
N ILE A 53 -24.52 -17.41 9.69
CA ILE A 53 -23.06 -17.63 9.62
C ILE A 53 -22.41 -16.47 8.87
N LEU A 54 -21.34 -15.91 9.43
CA LEU A 54 -20.58 -14.83 8.79
C LEU A 54 -19.94 -15.31 7.48
N PRO A 55 -19.88 -14.44 6.45
CA PRO A 55 -19.15 -14.75 5.24
C PRO A 55 -17.65 -14.88 5.52
N LYS A 56 -16.93 -15.58 4.65
CA LYS A 56 -15.46 -15.60 4.67
C LYS A 56 -14.95 -14.17 4.42
N ARG A 57 -14.20 -13.62 5.37
CA ARG A 57 -13.58 -12.28 5.31
C ARG A 57 -12.07 -12.41 5.38
N ASP A 58 -11.36 -11.33 5.08
CA ASP A 58 -9.92 -11.30 5.29
C ASP A 58 -9.60 -11.47 6.79
N LEU A 59 -8.77 -12.47 7.09
CA LEU A 59 -8.31 -12.79 8.43
C LEU A 59 -6.83 -12.44 8.65
N THR A 60 -6.13 -11.83 7.68
CA THR A 60 -4.69 -11.52 7.73
C THR A 60 -4.22 -10.88 9.04
N ARG A 61 -5.05 -10.02 9.66
CA ARG A 61 -4.78 -9.39 10.97
C ARG A 61 -4.85 -10.38 12.14
N TYR A 62 -5.75 -11.35 12.08
CA TYR A 62 -6.07 -12.30 13.16
C TYR A 62 -5.36 -13.65 12.99
N VAL A 63 -4.69 -13.89 11.86
CA VAL A 63 -3.88 -15.08 11.65
C VAL A 63 -2.77 -15.12 12.71
N LYS A 64 -2.59 -16.29 13.32
CA LYS A 64 -1.41 -16.60 14.13
C LYS A 64 -0.19 -16.73 13.20
N TRP A 65 0.47 -15.61 12.94
CA TRP A 65 1.65 -15.55 12.09
C TRP A 65 2.80 -16.43 12.64
N PRO A 66 3.61 -17.05 11.76
CA PRO A 66 4.85 -17.74 12.12
C PRO A 66 5.75 -16.92 13.06
N LYS A 67 6.49 -17.59 13.94
CA LYS A 67 7.27 -16.96 15.02
C LYS A 67 8.26 -15.91 14.48
N TYR A 68 8.99 -16.21 13.41
CA TYR A 68 9.98 -15.29 12.84
C TYR A 68 9.36 -13.98 12.32
N ILE A 69 8.19 -14.06 11.67
CA ILE A 69 7.46 -12.87 11.18
C ILE A 69 7.02 -12.00 12.37
N ARG A 70 6.54 -12.63 13.44
CA ARG A 70 6.11 -11.90 14.64
C ARG A 70 7.27 -11.14 15.27
N ILE A 71 8.41 -11.81 15.44
CA ILE A 71 9.62 -11.22 16.03
C ILE A 71 10.12 -10.05 15.16
N GLN A 72 10.24 -10.23 13.83
CA GLN A 72 10.64 -9.16 12.91
C GLN A 72 9.71 -7.94 12.96
N ARG A 73 8.39 -8.16 13.04
CA ARG A 73 7.41 -7.06 13.17
C ARG A 73 7.51 -6.37 14.53
N GLN A 74 7.68 -7.12 15.61
CA GLN A 74 7.85 -6.59 16.96
C GLN A 74 9.13 -5.76 17.08
N GLU A 75 10.24 -6.26 16.52
CA GLU A 75 11.51 -5.56 16.44
C GLU A 75 11.36 -4.21 15.71
N LYS A 76 10.71 -4.21 14.54
CA LYS A 76 10.42 -2.97 13.80
C LYS A 76 9.58 -1.99 14.62
N ILE A 77 8.55 -2.47 15.32
CA ILE A 77 7.71 -1.62 16.17
C ILE A 77 8.53 -1.04 17.32
N LEU A 78 9.38 -1.84 17.94
CA LEU A 78 10.23 -1.42 19.06
C LEU A 78 11.21 -0.32 18.63
N LEU A 79 11.85 -0.47 17.46
CA LEU A 79 12.68 0.58 16.86
C LEU A 79 11.91 1.88 16.63
N GLN A 80 10.64 1.81 16.21
CA GLN A 80 9.83 3.02 15.99
C GLN A 80 9.38 3.69 17.30
N ARG A 81 9.19 2.93 18.38
CA ARG A 81 8.60 3.42 19.63
C ARG A 81 9.64 3.89 20.64
N LEU A 82 10.79 3.24 20.67
CA LEU A 82 11.88 3.64 21.56
C LEU A 82 12.63 4.84 21.01
N ARG A 83 13.27 5.59 21.91
CA ARG A 83 14.16 6.68 21.51
C ARG A 83 15.51 6.09 21.09
N ILE A 84 15.74 6.01 19.79
CA ILE A 84 16.99 5.50 19.21
C ILE A 84 18.09 6.58 19.30
N PRO A 85 19.33 6.21 19.67
CA PRO A 85 20.48 7.13 19.63
C PRO A 85 20.72 7.71 18.22
N PRO A 86 21.17 8.97 18.10
CA PRO A 86 21.35 9.64 16.80
C PRO A 86 22.35 8.92 15.88
N SER A 87 23.37 8.27 16.45
CA SER A 87 24.35 7.47 15.72
C SER A 87 23.74 6.29 14.95
N VAL A 88 22.61 5.76 15.41
CA VAL A 88 21.86 4.70 14.75
C VAL A 88 20.74 5.29 13.89
N ASN A 89 20.11 6.37 14.35
CA ASN A 89 19.00 6.99 13.63
C ASN A 89 19.42 7.69 12.33
N GLN A 90 20.70 8.05 12.15
CA GLN A 90 21.20 8.60 10.89
C GLN A 90 20.92 7.68 9.68
N PHE A 91 20.90 6.35 9.89
CA PHE A 91 20.63 5.38 8.82
C PHE A 91 19.14 5.33 8.41
N ALA A 92 18.24 5.88 9.21
CA ALA A 92 16.83 6.02 8.83
C ALA A 92 16.61 7.17 7.84
N HIS A 93 17.54 8.13 7.78
CA HIS A 93 17.50 9.25 6.85
C HIS A 93 18.17 8.87 5.53
N THR A 94 17.37 8.61 4.50
CA THR A 94 17.86 8.21 3.18
C THR A 94 17.90 9.37 2.20
N LEU A 95 18.70 9.23 1.15
CA LEU A 95 18.71 10.14 0.01
C LEU A 95 17.34 10.17 -0.68
N ASP A 96 16.97 11.31 -1.26
CA ASP A 96 15.71 11.44 -2.00
C ASP A 96 15.73 10.61 -3.29
N LYS A 97 14.55 10.30 -3.83
CA LYS A 97 14.41 9.43 -5.00
C LYS A 97 15.13 9.98 -6.24
N GLN A 98 15.11 11.30 -6.46
CA GLN A 98 15.68 11.90 -7.66
C GLN A 98 17.21 11.85 -7.63
N THR A 99 17.81 12.18 -6.50
CA THR A 99 19.27 12.09 -6.34
C THR A 99 19.74 10.63 -6.30
N THR A 100 18.96 9.73 -5.73
CA THR A 100 19.24 8.28 -5.74
C THR A 100 19.35 7.73 -7.17
N ILE A 101 18.44 8.13 -8.07
CA ILE A 101 18.49 7.71 -9.48
C ILE A 101 19.77 8.22 -10.15
N LYS A 102 20.11 9.50 -9.96
CA LYS A 102 21.35 10.10 -10.52
C LYS A 102 22.59 9.37 -10.00
N LEU A 103 22.64 9.08 -8.71
CA LEU A 103 23.74 8.36 -8.08
C LEU A 103 23.90 6.96 -8.66
N PHE A 104 22.81 6.18 -8.78
CA PHE A 104 22.89 4.84 -9.36
C PHE A 104 23.27 4.85 -10.85
N SER A 105 22.82 5.83 -11.62
CA SER A 105 23.28 6.02 -13.01
C SER A 105 24.79 6.27 -13.09
N LEU A 106 25.34 7.06 -12.17
CA LEU A 106 26.79 7.27 -12.07
C LEU A 106 27.51 5.99 -11.66
N MET A 107 27.05 5.30 -10.60
CA MET A 107 27.67 4.07 -10.10
C MET A 107 27.67 2.95 -11.13
N HIS A 108 26.65 2.87 -11.99
CA HIS A 108 26.57 1.88 -13.04
C HIS A 108 27.74 1.97 -14.04
N LYS A 109 28.25 3.18 -14.30
CA LYS A 109 29.42 3.41 -15.18
C LYS A 109 30.72 2.86 -14.59
N TYR A 110 30.84 2.88 -13.26
CA TYR A 110 32.06 2.50 -12.53
C TYR A 110 31.95 1.12 -11.87
N ARG A 111 31.05 0.25 -12.37
CA ARG A 111 30.82 -1.08 -11.82
C ARG A 111 32.04 -1.99 -11.99
N PRO A 112 32.49 -2.70 -10.95
CA PRO A 112 33.58 -3.66 -11.08
C PRO A 112 33.19 -4.81 -12.03
N GLU A 113 34.20 -5.37 -12.68
CA GLU A 113 34.02 -6.44 -13.66
C GLU A 113 33.34 -7.67 -13.05
N THR A 114 32.39 -8.24 -13.80
CA THR A 114 31.82 -9.55 -13.47
C THR A 114 32.82 -10.67 -13.73
N LYS A 115 32.62 -11.84 -13.10
CA LYS A 115 33.48 -13.03 -13.31
C LYS A 115 33.60 -13.42 -14.79
N VAL A 116 32.52 -13.29 -15.55
CA VAL A 116 32.48 -13.60 -17.00
C VAL A 116 33.31 -12.58 -17.80
N GLN A 117 33.13 -11.28 -17.54
CA GLN A 117 33.91 -10.22 -18.19
C GLN A 117 35.40 -10.36 -17.88
N LYS A 118 35.75 -10.68 -16.63
CA LYS A 118 37.13 -10.96 -16.23
C LYS A 118 37.73 -12.13 -17.00
N LYS A 119 36.97 -13.23 -17.17
CA LYS A 119 37.41 -14.39 -17.97
C LYS A 119 37.65 -13.98 -19.42
N LEU A 120 36.71 -13.28 -20.05
CA LEU A 120 36.84 -12.79 -21.43
C LEU A 120 38.05 -11.86 -21.58
N ARG A 121 38.25 -10.95 -20.63
CA ARG A 121 39.41 -10.05 -20.60
C ARG A 121 40.73 -10.83 -20.54
N LEU A 122 40.82 -11.83 -19.65
CA LEU A 122 42.01 -12.67 -19.52
C LEU A 122 42.27 -13.51 -20.79
N LEU A 123 41.22 -14.07 -21.39
CA LEU A 123 41.32 -14.81 -22.66
C LEU A 123 41.79 -13.90 -23.80
N ASN A 124 41.25 -12.69 -23.90
CA ASN A 124 41.67 -11.73 -24.91
C ASN A 124 43.11 -11.26 -24.70
N ALA A 125 43.52 -11.03 -23.45
CA ALA A 125 44.90 -10.69 -23.11
C ALA A 125 45.88 -11.82 -23.47
N ALA A 126 45.51 -13.08 -23.22
CA ALA A 126 46.31 -14.24 -23.60
C ALA A 126 46.46 -14.35 -25.12
N LYS A 127 45.38 -14.15 -25.89
CA LYS A 127 45.42 -14.14 -27.36
C LYS A 127 46.34 -13.04 -27.90
N GLN A 128 46.22 -11.81 -27.38
CA GLN A 128 47.07 -10.69 -27.79
C GLN A 128 48.56 -10.94 -27.49
N HIS A 129 48.87 -11.63 -26.40
CA HIS A 129 50.23 -12.00 -26.06
C HIS A 129 50.82 -13.04 -27.03
N VAL A 130 50.01 -14.01 -27.48
CA VAL A 130 50.42 -15.00 -28.49
C VAL A 130 50.65 -14.33 -29.86
N GLU A 131 49.81 -13.36 -30.23
CA GLU A 131 49.93 -12.57 -31.46
C GLU A 131 51.11 -11.56 -31.43
N GLY A 132 51.93 -11.54 -30.37
CA GLY A 132 53.13 -10.70 -30.26
C GLY A 132 52.86 -9.21 -30.01
N GLN A 133 51.59 -8.82 -29.81
CA GLN A 133 51.21 -7.46 -29.45
C GLN A 133 51.57 -7.21 -27.97
N LYS A 134 52.43 -6.22 -27.71
CA LYS A 134 52.80 -5.84 -26.33
C LYS A 134 51.53 -5.40 -25.57
N PRO A 135 51.35 -5.83 -24.30
CA PRO A 135 50.17 -5.45 -23.53
C PRO A 135 50.14 -3.92 -23.38
N LYS A 136 49.09 -3.28 -23.90
CA LYS A 136 48.84 -1.86 -23.64
C LYS A 136 48.69 -1.71 -22.13
N LYS A 137 49.62 -1.00 -21.48
CA LYS A 137 49.48 -0.57 -20.09
C LYS A 137 48.36 0.47 -20.01
N SER A 138 47.11 0.05 -20.08
CA SER A 138 45.97 0.89 -19.77
C SER A 138 46.03 1.20 -18.27
N GLY A 139 45.94 2.47 -17.89
CA GLY A 139 45.80 2.88 -16.50
C GLY A 139 44.69 2.09 -15.80
N LYS A 140 44.80 1.94 -14.47
CA LYS A 140 43.81 1.20 -13.67
C LYS A 140 42.42 1.79 -13.92
N THR A 141 41.48 0.96 -14.37
CA THR A 141 40.09 1.38 -14.55
C THR A 141 39.54 1.81 -13.17
N HIS A 142 39.01 3.03 -13.09
CA HIS A 142 38.36 3.50 -11.87
C HIS A 142 37.10 2.66 -11.68
N VAL A 143 37.02 1.97 -10.55
CA VAL A 143 35.86 1.17 -10.15
C VAL A 143 35.55 1.48 -8.70
N TYR A 144 34.28 1.48 -8.35
CA TYR A 144 33.92 1.62 -6.94
C TYR A 144 34.32 0.36 -6.17
N ARG A 145 34.71 0.56 -4.90
CA ARG A 145 35.01 -0.54 -3.97
C ARG A 145 33.74 -0.96 -3.24
N ILE A 146 33.68 -2.23 -2.90
CA ILE A 146 32.58 -2.87 -2.16
C ILE A 146 33.22 -3.46 -0.91
N TRP A 147 32.50 -3.52 0.20
CA TRP A 147 32.92 -3.99 1.53
C TRP A 147 33.59 -2.92 2.39
N LEU A 148 33.14 -2.84 3.65
CA LEU A 148 33.56 -1.86 4.65
C LEU A 148 35.09 -1.83 4.80
N GLU A 149 35.72 -3.01 4.95
CA GLU A 149 37.17 -3.14 5.11
C GLU A 149 37.98 -2.48 3.98
N THR A 150 37.49 -2.54 2.74
CA THR A 150 38.21 -1.98 1.59
C THR A 150 37.92 -0.49 1.35
N CYS A 151 36.84 0.02 1.95
CA CYS A 151 36.46 1.42 1.90
C CYS A 151 37.14 2.23 3.01
N ASP A 152 37.33 1.66 4.20
CA ASP A 152 37.95 2.33 5.35
C ASP A 152 39.47 2.55 5.18
N GLN A 153 40.11 1.81 4.27
CA GLN A 153 41.54 1.91 3.97
C GLN A 153 41.94 3.16 3.16
N THR A 154 41.03 4.12 2.99
CA THR A 154 41.23 5.34 2.17
C THR A 154 41.06 6.66 2.94
N TYR A 155 41.04 6.59 4.27
CA TYR A 155 41.19 7.76 5.15
C TYR A 155 42.55 7.75 5.84
#